data_AF-A0A3D5V8W9-F1
#
_entry.id   AF-A0A3D5V8W9-F1
#
_cell.length_a   1.000
_cell.length_b   1.000
_cell.length_c   1.000
_cell.angle_alpha   90.00
_cell.angle_beta   90.00
_cell.angle_gamma   90.00
#
_symmetry.space_group_name_H-M   'P 1'
#
loop_
_entity.id
_entity.type
_entity.pdbx_description
1 polymer ?
#
loop_
_entity_poly.entity_id
_entity_poly.type
_entity_poly.pdbx_seq_one_letter_code
_entity_poly.pdbx_strand_id
1 'polypeptide(L)'
;MSDIMHPISFRKLLNWILQEYKTHQTIFGIPKQKFFQIDKPDRSWHIFDDKCSLPIGPAAGPHTQTTQNIVSAYLTGSRYFELKTVQVLDELEIDKPCIEAENEGYNTEWSTELTVQQAYEEYVKAWFLLHILSEMLNLDAGKPQIIFNMSVGYDLKGIKSAKIDNFIEDLKDASQNAVFQNCHQILSEFIKDDKLPGLDSVDFADSISAQISNSITLSTMHGCPPEEQESICKYLLQEKHLHTYVKLNPTLLGYDFVNSTFQKLGFTEIKLKTETFTHDLQYNDAVAMIEELKKFAKKFDLQFGLKLSNTLPVVNRKKVLPGDEMYMSGNALLALTLN
;
A
#
# COMPACT_ATOMS: atom_id res chain seq x y z
N MET A 1 -17.08 -19.65 -5.44
CA MET A 1 -16.76 -18.20 -5.52
C MET A 1 -16.10 -17.97 -6.86
N SER A 2 -16.40 -16.86 -7.54
CA SER A 2 -15.66 -16.47 -8.75
C SER A 2 -14.22 -16.14 -8.36
N ASP A 3 -13.31 -16.31 -9.30
CA ASP A 3 -11.89 -16.02 -9.17
C ASP A 3 -11.57 -14.57 -9.60
N ILE A 4 -12.59 -13.77 -9.93
CA ILE A 4 -12.50 -12.36 -10.33
C ILE A 4 -12.99 -11.48 -9.19
N MET A 5 -12.20 -10.47 -8.82
CA MET A 5 -12.63 -9.43 -7.89
C MET A 5 -13.57 -8.44 -8.58
N HIS A 6 -14.72 -8.22 -7.97
CA HIS A 6 -15.69 -7.21 -8.41
C HIS A 6 -15.75 -6.04 -7.42
N PRO A 7 -15.22 -4.86 -7.79
CA PRO A 7 -15.32 -3.66 -6.96
C PRO A 7 -16.76 -3.31 -6.61
N ILE A 8 -16.97 -2.87 -5.37
CA ILE A 8 -18.28 -2.40 -4.89
C ILE A 8 -18.35 -0.87 -5.08
N SER A 9 -19.52 -0.35 -5.46
CA SER A 9 -19.69 1.10 -5.59
C SER A 9 -19.67 1.80 -4.22
N PHE A 10 -19.20 3.05 -4.18
CA PHE A 10 -19.13 3.85 -2.95
C PHE A 10 -20.46 3.90 -2.18
N ARG A 11 -21.57 4.18 -2.88
CA ARG A 11 -22.91 4.19 -2.28
C ARG A 11 -23.29 2.86 -1.62
N LYS A 12 -22.95 1.73 -2.24
CA LYS A 12 -23.25 0.40 -1.67
C LYS A 12 -22.38 0.12 -0.44
N LEU A 13 -21.09 0.47 -0.49
CA LEU A 13 -20.19 0.36 0.66
C LEU A 13 -20.68 1.21 1.85
N LEU A 14 -21.02 2.47 1.60
CA LEU A 14 -21.49 3.38 2.64
C LEU A 14 -22.81 2.89 3.27
N ASN A 15 -23.78 2.48 2.44
CA ASN A 15 -25.03 1.89 2.95
C ASN A 15 -24.79 0.63 3.78
N TRP A 16 -23.89 -0.25 3.32
CA TRP A 16 -23.55 -1.47 4.06
C TRP A 16 -22.97 -1.10 5.43
N ILE A 17 -21.95 -0.25 5.48
CA ILE A 17 -21.32 0.21 6.73
C ILE A 17 -22.36 0.76 7.71
N LEU A 18 -23.22 1.67 7.25
CA LEU A 18 -24.22 2.32 8.10
C LEU A 18 -25.27 1.34 8.62
N GLN A 19 -25.79 0.47 7.74
CA GLN A 19 -26.81 -0.50 8.11
C GLN A 19 -26.27 -1.58 9.06
N GLU A 20 -25.06 -2.09 8.79
CA GLU A 20 -24.40 -3.07 9.63
C GLU A 20 -24.09 -2.49 11.01
N TYR A 21 -23.51 -1.29 11.06
CA TYR A 21 -23.20 -0.64 12.33
C TYR A 21 -24.47 -0.35 13.15
N LYS A 22 -25.54 0.14 12.51
CA LYS A 22 -26.83 0.38 13.17
C LYS A 22 -27.44 -0.90 13.75
N THR A 23 -27.36 -2.03 13.03
CA THR A 23 -28.08 -3.26 13.40
C THR A 23 -27.26 -4.16 14.32
N HIS A 24 -25.94 -4.24 14.09
CA HIS A 24 -25.06 -5.23 14.69
C HIS A 24 -23.90 -4.61 15.47
N GLN A 25 -23.72 -3.29 15.41
CA GLN A 25 -22.54 -2.61 15.98
C GLN A 25 -21.23 -3.21 15.45
N THR A 26 -21.24 -3.63 14.19
CA THR A 26 -20.07 -4.14 13.46
C THR A 26 -19.90 -3.39 12.14
N ILE A 27 -18.69 -3.37 11.61
CA ILE A 27 -18.39 -2.93 10.24
C ILE A 27 -17.52 -3.98 9.58
N PHE A 28 -17.99 -4.56 8.47
CA PHE A 28 -17.34 -5.68 7.79
C PHE A 28 -17.02 -6.85 8.74
N GLY A 29 -17.91 -7.10 9.69
CA GLY A 29 -17.76 -8.15 10.71
C GLY A 29 -16.84 -7.78 11.88
N ILE A 30 -16.19 -6.62 11.87
CA ILE A 30 -15.36 -6.16 12.99
C ILE A 30 -16.29 -5.53 14.04
N PRO A 31 -16.34 -6.06 15.27
CA PRO A 31 -17.22 -5.53 16.29
C PRO A 31 -16.68 -4.21 16.87
N LYS A 32 -17.57 -3.29 17.24
CA LYS A 32 -17.24 -1.96 17.77
C LYS A 32 -16.20 -1.97 18.89
N GLN A 33 -16.22 -2.99 19.76
CA GLN A 33 -15.27 -3.12 20.88
C GLN A 33 -13.82 -3.35 20.42
N LYS A 34 -13.60 -3.63 19.13
CA LYS A 34 -12.29 -3.79 18.49
C LYS A 34 -11.89 -2.56 17.68
N PHE A 35 -12.74 -1.54 17.60
CA PHE A 35 -12.36 -0.30 16.94
C PHE A 35 -11.29 0.41 17.76
N PHE A 36 -10.22 0.78 17.07
CA PHE A 36 -9.07 1.42 17.67
C PHE A 36 -9.27 2.94 17.68
N GLN A 37 -9.31 3.52 18.88
CA GLN A 37 -9.49 4.95 19.10
C GLN A 37 -8.17 5.59 19.56
N ILE A 38 -7.87 6.77 19.03
CA ILE A 38 -6.70 7.57 19.40
C ILE A 38 -7.15 8.69 20.33
N ASP A 39 -6.99 8.47 21.64
CA ASP A 39 -7.50 9.37 22.68
C ASP A 39 -6.62 10.61 22.95
N LYS A 40 -5.39 10.63 22.45
CA LYS A 40 -4.42 11.71 22.72
C LYS A 40 -3.87 12.32 21.43
N PRO A 41 -4.10 13.62 21.16
CA PRO A 41 -3.62 14.28 19.97
C PRO A 41 -2.09 14.50 19.97
N ASP A 42 -1.43 14.38 21.13
CA ASP A 42 -0.04 14.81 21.34
C ASP A 42 1.02 13.88 20.71
N ARG A 43 0.62 12.75 20.12
CA ARG A 43 1.54 11.81 19.44
C ARG A 43 1.31 11.84 17.94
N SER A 44 1.81 12.88 17.28
CA SER A 44 1.85 12.92 15.80
C SER A 44 3.23 12.54 15.30
N TRP A 45 3.28 11.54 14.42
CA TRP A 45 4.47 11.18 13.65
C TRP A 45 4.48 11.99 12.37
N HIS A 46 5.67 12.42 11.96
CA HIS A 46 5.85 13.11 10.69
C HIS A 46 6.54 12.13 9.74
N ILE A 47 5.86 11.83 8.64
CA ILE A 47 6.43 11.04 7.54
C ILE A 47 6.41 11.98 6.35
N PHE A 48 7.60 12.39 5.91
CA PHE A 48 7.74 13.47 4.94
C PHE A 48 7.05 14.75 5.42
N ASP A 49 6.16 15.32 4.60
CA ASP A 49 5.41 16.53 4.90
C ASP A 49 4.07 16.24 5.59
N ASP A 50 3.67 14.96 5.68
CA ASP A 50 2.41 14.56 6.28
C ASP A 50 2.53 14.18 7.75
N LYS A 51 1.40 14.33 8.44
CA LYS A 51 1.22 13.89 9.82
C LYS A 51 0.44 12.59 9.85
N CYS A 52 0.80 11.74 10.79
CA CYS A 52 0.14 10.47 11.04
C CYS A 52 0.05 10.22 12.53
N SER A 53 -1.14 9.88 13.02
CA SER A 53 -1.33 9.62 14.46
C SER A 53 -0.60 8.35 14.92
N LEU A 54 -0.35 7.40 14.01
CA LEU A 54 0.38 6.16 14.28
C LEU A 54 1.21 5.71 13.06
N PRO A 55 2.49 5.38 13.20
CA PRO A 55 3.35 4.99 12.09
C PRO A 55 3.18 3.50 11.77
N ILE A 56 1.93 3.03 11.76
CA ILE A 56 1.55 1.62 11.62
C ILE A 56 0.54 1.51 10.50
N GLY A 57 0.73 0.49 9.67
CA GLY A 57 -0.30 -0.03 8.80
C GLY A 57 0.26 -0.96 7.74
N PRO A 58 -0.60 -1.39 6.80
CA PRO A 58 -0.27 -2.47 5.87
C PRO A 58 0.72 -2.02 4.78
N ALA A 59 1.63 -2.92 4.43
CA ALA A 59 2.50 -2.79 3.26
C ALA A 59 1.71 -3.03 1.95
N ALA A 60 2.29 -2.65 0.80
CA ALA A 60 1.71 -2.96 -0.52
C ALA A 60 1.51 -4.48 -0.66
N GLY A 61 0.26 -4.91 -0.75
CA GLY A 61 -0.09 -6.33 -0.79
C GLY A 61 -1.59 -6.54 -0.94
N PRO A 62 -2.07 -7.79 -0.91
CA PRO A 62 -3.50 -8.09 -1.06
C PRO A 62 -4.40 -7.31 -0.09
N HIS A 63 -3.87 -6.95 1.08
CA HIS A 63 -4.60 -6.19 2.09
C HIS A 63 -4.87 -4.72 1.69
N THR A 64 -4.06 -4.12 0.82
CA THR A 64 -4.26 -2.74 0.34
C THR A 64 -4.81 -2.67 -1.07
N GLN A 65 -5.55 -3.70 -1.48
CA GLN A 65 -6.12 -3.79 -2.81
C GLN A 65 -7.60 -3.36 -2.87
N THR A 66 -8.37 -3.61 -1.82
CA THR A 66 -9.81 -3.29 -1.78
C THR A 66 -10.14 -2.30 -0.67
N THR A 67 -11.19 -1.51 -0.90
CA THR A 67 -11.71 -0.51 0.03
C THR A 67 -12.03 -1.13 1.39
N GLN A 68 -12.70 -2.29 1.39
CA GLN A 68 -13.09 -2.96 2.64
C GLN A 68 -11.90 -3.35 3.50
N ASN A 69 -10.80 -3.80 2.89
CA ASN A 69 -9.60 -4.19 3.62
C ASN A 69 -8.89 -2.95 4.20
N ILE A 70 -8.79 -1.86 3.44
CA ILE A 70 -8.23 -0.59 3.92
C ILE A 70 -9.05 -0.04 5.10
N VAL A 71 -10.39 -0.03 4.98
CA VAL A 71 -11.31 0.36 6.07
C VAL A 71 -11.12 -0.54 7.28
N SER A 72 -11.02 -1.86 7.10
CA SER A 72 -10.81 -2.83 8.18
C SER A 72 -9.50 -2.58 8.93
N ALA A 73 -8.41 -2.28 8.21
CA ALA A 73 -7.13 -1.98 8.83
C ALA A 73 -7.15 -0.64 9.58
N TYR A 74 -7.86 0.37 9.05
CA TYR A 74 -8.05 1.66 9.73
C TYR A 74 -8.83 1.51 11.04
N LEU A 75 -9.95 0.79 11.00
CA LEU A 75 -10.77 0.49 12.17
C LEU A 75 -9.96 -0.22 13.27
N THR A 76 -8.92 -0.97 12.90
CA THR A 76 -8.09 -1.73 13.84
C THR A 76 -6.73 -1.10 14.14
N GLY A 77 -6.54 0.17 13.75
CA GLY A 77 -5.43 1.02 14.23
C GLY A 77 -4.43 1.48 13.18
N SER A 78 -4.62 1.13 11.90
CA SER A 78 -3.72 1.60 10.83
C SER A 78 -3.97 3.07 10.50
N ARG A 79 -2.88 3.81 10.26
CA ARG A 79 -2.92 5.21 9.78
C ARG A 79 -1.95 5.48 8.64
N TYR A 80 -0.99 4.59 8.40
CA TYR A 80 -0.13 4.60 7.21
C TYR A 80 -0.50 3.44 6.30
N PHE A 81 -0.86 3.73 5.05
CA PHE A 81 -1.24 2.74 4.06
C PHE A 81 -0.29 2.81 2.88
N GLU A 82 0.48 1.76 2.69
CA GLU A 82 1.14 1.59 1.42
C GLU A 82 0.19 0.88 0.45
N LEU A 83 -0.22 1.62 -0.58
CA LEU A 83 -1.17 1.14 -1.57
C LEU A 83 -0.58 -0.01 -2.38
N LYS A 84 -1.44 -0.90 -2.87
CA LYS A 84 -0.99 -2.02 -3.71
C LYS A 84 -0.29 -1.48 -4.95
N THR A 85 0.86 -2.08 -5.27
CA THR A 85 1.66 -1.70 -6.44
C THR A 85 0.85 -1.83 -7.71
N VAL A 86 0.75 -0.74 -8.47
CA VAL A 86 0.23 -0.73 -9.85
C VAL A 86 1.37 -0.78 -10.87
N GLN A 87 1.10 -1.35 -12.03
CA GLN A 87 2.04 -1.46 -13.14
C GLN A 87 1.31 -1.44 -14.48
N VAL A 88 2.05 -1.25 -15.57
CA VAL A 88 1.45 -1.13 -16.92
C VAL A 88 0.70 -2.41 -17.37
N LEU A 89 1.16 -3.58 -16.90
CA LEU A 89 0.55 -4.89 -17.13
C LEU A 89 -0.41 -5.25 -15.99
N ASP A 90 -1.70 -4.99 -16.17
CA ASP A 90 -2.75 -5.13 -15.15
C ASP A 90 -3.92 -6.06 -15.57
N GLU A 91 -3.75 -6.78 -16.68
CA GLU A 91 -4.68 -7.80 -17.20
C GLU A 91 -3.95 -9.15 -17.29
N LEU A 92 -3.42 -9.62 -16.16
CA LEU A 92 -2.63 -10.85 -16.10
C LEU A 92 -3.54 -12.05 -15.78
N GLU A 93 -3.37 -13.14 -16.55
CA GLU A 93 -3.89 -14.45 -16.16
C GLU A 93 -2.94 -15.06 -15.13
N ILE A 94 -3.46 -15.30 -13.93
CA ILE A 94 -2.66 -15.78 -12.79
C ILE A 94 -3.07 -17.21 -12.47
N ASP A 95 -2.09 -18.11 -12.44
CA ASP A 95 -2.29 -19.50 -12.00
C ASP A 95 -2.66 -19.54 -10.50
N LYS A 96 -3.74 -20.25 -10.16
CA LYS A 96 -4.31 -20.30 -8.81
C LYS A 96 -4.18 -21.70 -8.19
N PRO A 97 -3.95 -21.81 -6.86
CA PRO A 97 -3.76 -20.71 -5.91
C PRO A 97 -2.40 -20.03 -6.10
N CYS A 98 -2.35 -18.70 -6.00
CA CYS A 98 -1.13 -17.90 -6.17
C CYS A 98 -0.56 -17.35 -4.86
N ILE A 99 -1.28 -17.54 -3.74
CA ILE A 99 -0.90 -17.08 -2.40
C ILE A 99 -1.16 -18.20 -1.40
N GLU A 100 -0.18 -18.46 -0.54
CA GLU A 100 -0.28 -19.31 0.65
C GLU A 100 0.09 -18.44 1.85
N ALA A 101 -0.89 -18.08 2.68
CA ALA A 101 -0.70 -17.22 3.85
C ALA A 101 -0.94 -18.02 5.14
N GLU A 102 0.05 -18.83 5.53
CA GLU A 102 0.06 -19.53 6.82
C GLU A 102 0.77 -18.67 7.87
N ASN A 103 1.98 -19.06 8.28
CA ASN A 103 2.82 -18.29 9.21
C ASN A 103 3.70 -17.29 8.42
N GLU A 104 4.54 -17.80 7.53
CA GLU A 104 5.14 -17.04 6.45
C GLU A 104 4.15 -16.98 5.27
N GLY A 105 4.10 -15.82 4.61
CA GLY A 105 3.29 -15.63 3.41
C GLY A 105 4.13 -15.91 2.17
N TYR A 106 3.62 -16.74 1.27
CA TYR A 106 4.26 -17.08 0.00
C TYR A 106 3.34 -16.68 -1.16
N ASN A 107 3.91 -16.13 -2.23
CA ASN A 107 3.20 -15.92 -3.49
C ASN A 107 4.07 -16.33 -4.68
N THR A 108 3.47 -16.74 -5.79
CA THR A 108 4.21 -17.15 -7.01
C THR A 108 4.17 -16.14 -8.13
N GLU A 109 3.19 -15.23 -8.09
CA GLU A 109 2.88 -14.36 -9.23
C GLU A 109 2.62 -12.90 -8.83
N TRP A 110 2.55 -12.06 -9.86
CA TRP A 110 2.09 -10.66 -9.84
C TRP A 110 0.65 -10.55 -9.32
N SER A 111 0.47 -10.51 -8.00
CA SER A 111 -0.89 -10.51 -7.43
C SER A 111 -1.54 -9.13 -7.42
N THR A 112 -1.78 -8.50 -8.58
CA THR A 112 -2.86 -7.48 -8.67
C THR A 112 -3.99 -8.04 -9.51
N GLU A 113 -5.17 -8.15 -8.91
CA GLU A 113 -6.38 -8.65 -9.57
C GLU A 113 -7.25 -7.49 -10.08
N LEU A 114 -6.89 -6.26 -9.74
CA LEU A 114 -7.56 -5.04 -10.19
C LEU A 114 -6.72 -4.34 -11.24
N THR A 115 -7.40 -3.78 -12.23
CA THR A 115 -6.79 -2.84 -13.18
C THR A 115 -6.32 -1.57 -12.44
N VAL A 116 -5.44 -0.79 -13.07
CA VAL A 116 -4.96 0.48 -12.49
C VAL A 116 -6.12 1.43 -12.17
N GLN A 117 -7.12 1.49 -13.06
CA GLN A 117 -8.32 2.31 -12.86
C GLN A 117 -9.16 1.81 -11.67
N GLN A 118 -9.34 0.50 -11.54
CA GLN A 118 -10.08 -0.08 -10.42
C GLN A 118 -9.34 0.14 -9.08
N ALA A 119 -8.00 0.01 -9.07
CA ALA A 119 -7.20 0.29 -7.89
C ALA A 119 -7.36 1.76 -7.45
N TYR A 120 -7.25 2.71 -8.39
CA TYR A 120 -7.52 4.12 -8.13
C TYR A 120 -8.91 4.33 -7.51
N GLU A 121 -9.95 3.73 -8.08
CA GLU A 121 -11.31 3.83 -7.56
C GLU A 121 -11.45 3.32 -6.12
N GLU A 122 -10.80 2.19 -5.79
CA GLU A 122 -10.80 1.66 -4.43
C GLU A 122 -10.10 2.60 -3.45
N TYR A 123 -9.02 3.28 -3.87
CA TYR A 123 -8.30 4.23 -3.02
C TYR A 123 -9.10 5.50 -2.75
N VAL A 124 -9.76 6.05 -3.77
CA VAL A 124 -10.65 7.21 -3.57
C VAL A 124 -11.81 6.83 -2.64
N LYS A 125 -12.47 5.68 -2.87
CA LYS A 125 -13.55 5.21 -2.00
C LYS A 125 -13.08 5.05 -0.56
N ALA A 126 -11.92 4.41 -0.36
CA ALA A 126 -11.33 4.23 0.97
C ALA A 126 -11.07 5.58 1.63
N TRP A 127 -10.42 6.52 0.92
CA TRP A 127 -10.13 7.86 1.42
C TRP A 127 -11.36 8.53 2.02
N PHE A 128 -12.48 8.57 1.29
CA PHE A 128 -13.74 9.11 1.82
C PHE A 128 -14.26 8.34 3.04
N LEU A 129 -14.29 7.01 2.98
CA LEU A 129 -14.81 6.20 4.08
C LEU A 129 -13.98 6.34 5.36
N LEU A 130 -12.65 6.45 5.27
CA LEU A 130 -11.82 6.65 6.45
C LEU A 130 -12.14 7.98 7.14
N HIS A 131 -12.36 9.06 6.36
CA HIS A 131 -12.76 10.35 6.90
C HIS A 131 -14.15 10.31 7.54
N ILE A 132 -15.13 9.70 6.86
CA ILE A 132 -16.49 9.53 7.40
C ILE A 132 -16.45 8.76 8.72
N LEU A 133 -15.71 7.66 8.76
CA LEU A 133 -15.62 6.81 9.96
C LEU A 133 -14.88 7.49 11.10
N SER A 134 -13.83 8.27 10.79
CA SER A 134 -13.12 9.07 11.79
C SER A 134 -14.08 9.99 12.54
N GLU A 135 -14.89 10.75 11.80
CA GLU A 135 -15.86 11.71 12.36
C GLU A 135 -17.03 11.00 13.04
N MET A 136 -17.71 10.09 12.33
CA MET A 136 -18.92 9.39 12.81
C MET A 136 -18.68 8.58 14.09
N LEU A 137 -17.48 8.01 14.25
CA LEU A 137 -17.12 7.14 15.37
C LEU A 137 -16.15 7.79 16.36
N ASN A 138 -15.71 9.04 16.10
CA ASN A 138 -14.71 9.75 16.89
C ASN A 138 -13.43 8.92 17.12
N LEU A 139 -12.90 8.32 16.05
CA LEU A 139 -11.73 7.41 16.13
C LEU A 139 -10.40 8.15 16.28
N ASP A 140 -10.34 9.41 15.87
CA ASP A 140 -9.17 10.27 15.99
C ASP A 140 -9.53 11.51 16.82
N ALA A 141 -8.59 11.94 17.68
CA ALA A 141 -8.69 13.23 18.36
C ALA A 141 -8.51 14.37 17.34
N GLY A 142 -9.60 14.76 16.67
CA GLY A 142 -9.63 15.79 15.63
C GLY A 142 -9.61 15.21 14.22
N LYS A 143 -9.08 15.98 13.25
CA LYS A 143 -9.04 15.54 11.85
C LYS A 143 -8.21 14.25 11.70
N PRO A 144 -8.67 13.27 10.92
CA PRO A 144 -7.91 12.05 10.67
C PRO A 144 -6.56 12.38 10.04
N GLN A 145 -5.49 11.87 10.65
CA GLN A 145 -4.13 11.98 10.12
C GLN A 145 -3.77 10.64 9.49
N ILE A 146 -4.14 10.49 8.21
CA ILE A 146 -3.97 9.28 7.42
C ILE A 146 -3.00 9.56 6.29
N ILE A 147 -2.06 8.65 6.06
CA ILE A 147 -1.11 8.73 4.95
C ILE A 147 -1.40 7.59 3.99
N PHE A 148 -1.72 7.93 2.75
CA PHE A 148 -1.62 7.01 1.63
C PHE A 148 -0.27 7.25 0.96
N ASN A 149 0.51 6.18 0.82
CA ASN A 149 1.75 6.19 0.05
C ASN A 149 1.55 5.28 -1.16
N MET A 150 1.61 5.89 -2.35
CA MET A 150 1.44 5.20 -3.63
C MET A 150 2.52 4.11 -3.79
N SER A 151 2.25 3.11 -4.62
CA SER A 151 3.24 2.11 -4.99
C SER A 151 3.15 1.85 -6.49
N VAL A 152 4.28 1.93 -7.18
CA VAL A 152 4.42 1.63 -8.61
C VAL A 152 5.60 0.70 -8.84
N GLY A 153 5.57 -0.07 -9.92
CA GLY A 153 6.67 -0.94 -10.32
C GLY A 153 6.79 -0.97 -11.84
N TYR A 154 7.58 -1.94 -12.34
CA TYR A 154 7.97 -2.11 -13.75
C TYR A 154 9.14 -1.20 -14.18
N ASP A 155 9.39 -1.11 -15.49
CA ASP A 155 10.44 -0.30 -16.10
C ASP A 155 10.05 1.20 -16.18
N LEU A 156 11.04 2.05 -16.47
CA LEU A 156 10.85 3.50 -16.57
C LEU A 156 9.83 3.88 -17.66
N LYS A 157 9.79 3.11 -18.76
CA LYS A 157 8.86 3.36 -19.87
C LYS A 157 7.42 3.09 -19.44
N GLY A 158 7.17 2.03 -18.69
CA GLY A 158 5.87 1.65 -18.14
C GLY A 158 5.40 2.64 -17.09
N ILE A 159 6.29 3.10 -16.21
CA ILE A 159 5.98 4.13 -15.23
C ILE A 159 5.63 5.47 -15.90
N LYS A 160 6.27 5.80 -17.03
CA LYS A 160 5.95 6.98 -17.86
C LYS A 160 4.72 6.80 -18.76
N SER A 161 4.09 5.64 -18.78
CA SER A 161 2.91 5.41 -19.60
C SER A 161 1.74 6.26 -19.09
N ALA A 162 0.87 6.73 -19.99
CA ALA A 162 -0.31 7.53 -19.60
C ALA A 162 -1.19 6.84 -18.54
N LYS A 163 -1.25 5.50 -18.54
CA LYS A 163 -2.01 4.72 -17.55
C LYS A 163 -1.47 4.95 -16.12
N ILE A 164 -0.15 4.84 -15.93
CA ILE A 164 0.48 5.01 -14.62
C ILE A 164 0.65 6.49 -14.27
N ASP A 165 0.92 7.32 -15.27
CA ASP A 165 1.01 8.77 -15.13
C ASP A 165 -0.29 9.36 -14.56
N ASN A 166 -1.44 9.03 -15.16
CA ASN A 166 -2.74 9.46 -14.70
C ASN A 166 -3.04 8.96 -13.28
N PHE A 167 -2.69 7.70 -12.95
CA PHE A 167 -2.84 7.18 -11.59
C PHE A 167 -2.07 8.01 -10.56
N ILE A 168 -0.83 8.40 -10.88
CA ILE A 168 0.01 9.21 -10.00
C ILE A 168 -0.56 10.63 -9.86
N GLU A 169 -0.86 11.30 -10.97
CA GLU A 169 -1.36 12.67 -10.95
C GLU A 169 -2.74 12.78 -10.30
N ASP A 170 -3.65 11.84 -10.55
CA ASP A 170 -4.99 11.85 -9.97
C ASP A 170 -4.96 11.54 -8.45
N LEU A 171 -4.00 10.77 -7.94
CA LEU A 171 -3.83 10.58 -6.49
C LEU A 171 -3.06 11.73 -5.82
N LYS A 172 -2.25 12.48 -6.57
CA LYS A 172 -1.70 13.75 -6.09
C LYS A 172 -2.82 14.75 -5.88
N ASP A 173 -3.67 14.94 -6.89
CA ASP A 173 -4.83 15.84 -6.84
C ASP A 173 -6.03 15.25 -7.59
N ALA A 174 -7.00 14.76 -6.83
CA ALA A 174 -8.20 14.11 -7.35
C ALA A 174 -9.33 15.11 -7.69
N SER A 175 -9.12 16.42 -7.55
CA SER A 175 -10.21 17.43 -7.58
C SER A 175 -10.99 17.46 -8.90
N GLN A 176 -10.30 17.17 -10.01
CA GLN A 176 -10.90 17.13 -11.35
C GLN A 176 -11.34 15.72 -11.77
N ASN A 177 -11.09 14.70 -10.94
CA ASN A 177 -11.36 13.33 -11.29
C ASN A 177 -12.82 12.95 -11.00
N ALA A 178 -13.48 12.32 -11.98
CA ALA A 178 -14.91 11.97 -11.92
C ALA A 178 -15.25 11.02 -10.75
N VAL A 179 -14.35 10.12 -10.36
CA VAL A 179 -14.59 9.20 -9.24
C VAL A 179 -14.64 9.95 -7.92
N PHE A 180 -13.73 10.91 -7.72
CA PHE A 180 -13.69 11.75 -6.53
C PHE A 180 -14.94 12.61 -6.43
N GLN A 181 -15.30 13.29 -7.52
CA GLN A 181 -16.52 14.10 -7.61
C GLN A 181 -17.79 13.29 -7.33
N ASN A 182 -17.85 12.06 -7.86
CA ASN A 182 -18.98 11.16 -7.59
C ASN A 182 -19.03 10.72 -6.11
N CYS A 183 -17.89 10.39 -5.48
CA CYS A 183 -17.87 10.06 -4.05
C CYS A 183 -18.30 11.25 -3.19
N HIS A 184 -17.80 12.44 -3.50
CA HIS A 184 -18.19 13.70 -2.85
C HIS A 184 -19.69 13.98 -3.00
N GLN A 185 -20.24 13.86 -4.21
CA GLN A 185 -21.67 14.04 -4.46
C GLN A 185 -22.51 13.05 -3.64
N ILE A 186 -22.15 11.76 -3.66
CA ILE A 186 -22.85 10.74 -2.90
C ILE A 186 -22.81 11.05 -1.41
N LEU A 187 -21.66 11.43 -0.86
CA LEU A 187 -21.53 11.82 0.55
C LEU A 187 -22.43 13.02 0.87
N SER A 188 -22.40 14.05 0.03
CA SER A 188 -23.25 15.25 0.18
C SER A 188 -24.74 14.92 0.22
N GLU A 189 -25.19 13.97 -0.61
CA GLU A 189 -26.58 13.49 -0.59
C GLU A 189 -26.92 12.74 0.71
N PHE A 190 -26.02 11.91 1.22
CA PHE A 190 -26.23 11.20 2.49
C PHE A 190 -26.31 12.13 3.70
N ILE A 191 -25.52 13.21 3.71
CA ILE A 191 -25.57 14.25 4.75
C ILE A 191 -26.92 14.98 4.68
N LYS A 192 -27.34 15.42 3.48
CA LYS A 192 -28.62 16.13 3.28
C LYS A 192 -29.85 15.30 3.67
N ASP A 193 -29.77 13.99 3.47
CA ASP A 193 -30.83 13.04 3.80
C ASP A 193 -30.83 12.61 5.28
N ASP A 194 -29.98 13.19 6.14
CA ASP A 194 -29.82 12.82 7.56
C ASP A 194 -29.54 11.32 7.77
N LYS A 195 -28.72 10.74 6.87
CA LYS A 195 -28.36 9.31 6.91
C LYS A 195 -27.05 9.03 7.65
N LEU A 196 -26.28 10.06 8.01
CA LEU A 196 -24.97 9.94 8.63
C LEU A 196 -25.03 10.43 10.08
N PRO A 197 -25.05 9.52 11.07
CA PRO A 197 -25.13 9.91 12.48
C PRO A 197 -23.97 10.82 12.89
N GLY A 198 -24.27 11.99 13.45
CA GLY A 198 -23.26 12.93 13.95
C GLY A 198 -22.57 13.78 12.89
N LEU A 199 -23.06 13.75 11.65
CA LEU A 199 -22.50 14.43 10.48
C LEU A 199 -23.58 15.30 9.82
N ASP A 200 -23.85 16.45 10.41
CA ASP A 200 -24.98 17.31 10.02
C ASP A 200 -24.58 18.45 9.06
N SER A 201 -23.28 18.67 8.85
CA SER A 201 -22.78 19.75 8.00
C SER A 201 -22.38 19.27 6.62
N VAL A 202 -22.99 19.86 5.58
CA VAL A 202 -22.59 19.65 4.18
C VAL A 202 -21.12 20.04 3.97
N ASP A 203 -20.60 20.99 4.75
CA ASP A 203 -19.20 21.41 4.71
C ASP A 203 -18.23 20.26 5.03
N PHE A 204 -18.70 19.18 5.68
CA PHE A 204 -17.86 18.01 5.92
C PHE A 204 -17.39 17.36 4.60
N ALA A 205 -18.29 17.23 3.61
CA ALA A 205 -17.92 16.65 2.32
C ALA A 205 -16.84 17.50 1.63
N ASP A 206 -16.95 18.83 1.72
CA ASP A 206 -15.98 19.79 1.19
C ASP A 206 -14.67 19.82 2.00
N SER A 207 -14.68 19.35 3.24
CA SER A 207 -13.49 19.29 4.10
C SER A 207 -12.54 18.13 3.77
N ILE A 208 -13.01 17.12 3.03
CA ILE A 208 -12.20 15.98 2.61
C ILE A 208 -11.27 16.44 1.48
N SER A 209 -9.96 16.41 1.76
CA SER A 209 -8.93 16.85 0.82
C SER A 209 -8.96 16.04 -0.47
N ALA A 210 -8.88 16.73 -1.61
CA ALA A 210 -8.60 16.11 -2.90
C ALA A 210 -7.11 15.79 -3.11
N GLN A 211 -6.23 16.33 -2.28
CA GLN A 211 -4.82 15.95 -2.24
C GLN A 211 -4.69 14.67 -1.41
N ILE A 212 -4.60 13.50 -2.06
CA ILE A 212 -4.68 12.19 -1.39
C ILE A 212 -3.29 11.67 -1.00
N SER A 213 -2.28 11.87 -1.84
CA SER A 213 -0.93 11.36 -1.59
C SER A 213 0.17 12.24 -2.19
N ASN A 214 1.21 12.51 -1.41
CA ASN A 214 2.43 13.22 -1.82
C ASN A 214 3.67 12.30 -1.86
N SER A 215 3.48 11.00 -1.69
CA SER A 215 4.57 10.04 -1.56
C SER A 215 4.33 8.76 -2.35
N ILE A 216 5.42 8.17 -2.81
CA ILE A 216 5.40 7.00 -3.69
C ILE A 216 6.53 6.04 -3.34
N THR A 217 6.26 4.75 -3.48
CA THR A 217 7.27 3.70 -3.38
C THR A 217 7.50 3.04 -4.73
N LEU A 218 8.76 2.97 -5.14
CA LEU A 218 9.19 2.09 -6.22
C LEU A 218 9.33 0.67 -5.69
N SER A 219 8.51 -0.24 -6.20
CA SER A 219 8.65 -1.68 -6.03
C SER A 219 9.63 -2.23 -7.07
N THR A 220 10.78 -2.75 -6.63
CA THR A 220 11.85 -3.24 -7.51
C THR A 220 11.67 -4.69 -7.98
N MET A 221 10.53 -5.29 -7.67
CA MET A 221 10.21 -6.66 -8.08
C MET A 221 9.66 -6.70 -9.50
N HIS A 222 9.86 -7.83 -10.16
CA HIS A 222 9.27 -8.24 -11.43
C HIS A 222 9.18 -7.15 -12.52
N GLY A 223 10.22 -7.04 -13.34
CA GLY A 223 10.22 -6.14 -14.49
C GLY A 223 10.70 -4.72 -14.18
N CYS A 224 11.23 -4.47 -12.97
CA CYS A 224 12.01 -3.27 -12.66
C CYS A 224 13.52 -3.62 -12.72
N PRO A 225 14.22 -3.26 -13.81
CA PRO A 225 15.64 -3.58 -13.94
C PRO A 225 16.49 -2.86 -12.88
N PRO A 226 17.45 -3.53 -12.21
CA PRO A 226 18.36 -2.89 -11.24
C PRO A 226 19.02 -1.61 -11.75
N GLU A 227 19.44 -1.60 -13.02
CA GLU A 227 20.07 -0.48 -13.70
C GLU A 227 19.14 0.72 -13.94
N GLU A 228 17.82 0.52 -13.91
CA GLU A 228 16.84 1.59 -14.10
C GLU A 228 16.36 2.20 -12.78
N GLN A 229 16.56 1.52 -11.64
CA GLN A 229 16.00 1.93 -10.34
C GLN A 229 16.35 3.38 -9.97
N GLU A 230 17.62 3.77 -10.13
CA GLU A 230 18.06 5.15 -9.85
C GLU A 230 17.35 6.16 -10.76
N SER A 231 17.24 5.85 -12.06
CA SER A 231 16.60 6.74 -13.04
C SER A 231 15.10 6.89 -12.79
N ILE A 232 14.43 5.81 -12.37
CA ILE A 232 13.02 5.83 -11.97
C ILE A 232 12.85 6.69 -10.71
N CYS A 233 13.67 6.48 -9.68
CA CYS A 233 13.60 7.30 -8.47
C CYS A 233 13.88 8.79 -8.77
N LYS A 234 14.85 9.10 -9.64
CA LYS A 234 15.10 10.48 -10.09
C LYS A 234 13.90 11.08 -10.81
N TYR A 235 13.22 10.30 -11.66
CA TYR A 235 12.00 10.72 -12.34
C TYR A 235 10.86 11.02 -11.34
N LEU A 236 10.63 10.14 -10.36
CA LEU A 236 9.59 10.33 -9.34
C LEU A 236 9.87 11.55 -8.44
N LEU A 237 11.14 11.80 -8.10
CA LEU A 237 11.57 12.96 -7.33
C LEU A 237 11.47 14.26 -8.15
N GLN A 238 12.03 14.30 -9.36
CA GLN A 238 12.15 15.53 -10.14
C GLN A 238 10.88 15.86 -10.93
N GLU A 239 10.40 14.92 -11.74
CA GLU A 239 9.30 15.18 -12.68
C GLU A 239 7.94 15.03 -12.02
N LYS A 240 7.79 14.07 -11.10
CA LYS A 240 6.55 13.87 -10.35
C LYS A 240 6.46 14.68 -9.07
N HIS A 241 7.59 15.19 -8.58
CA HIS A 241 7.69 15.98 -7.37
C HIS A 241 7.13 15.25 -6.13
N LEU A 242 7.46 13.97 -5.98
CA LEU A 242 6.98 13.11 -4.89
C LEU A 242 8.10 12.69 -3.96
N HIS A 243 7.83 12.66 -2.66
CA HIS A 243 8.72 11.96 -1.73
C HIS A 243 8.76 10.49 -2.12
N THR A 244 9.96 9.93 -2.22
CA THR A 244 10.14 8.62 -2.86
C THR A 244 10.80 7.63 -1.91
N TYR A 245 10.19 6.45 -1.78
CA TYR A 245 10.82 5.27 -1.22
C TYR A 245 11.28 4.33 -2.34
N VAL A 246 12.37 3.60 -2.11
CA VAL A 246 12.68 2.38 -2.88
C VAL A 246 12.54 1.15 -1.97
N LYS A 247 11.85 0.12 -2.45
CA LYS A 247 11.80 -1.20 -1.81
C LYS A 247 12.97 -2.04 -2.27
N LEU A 248 13.71 -2.61 -1.34
CA LEU A 248 14.86 -3.43 -1.64
C LEU A 248 14.63 -4.87 -1.16
N ASN A 249 15.19 -5.81 -1.90
CA ASN A 249 15.06 -7.23 -1.59
C ASN A 249 16.10 -7.64 -0.52
N PRO A 250 15.77 -8.57 0.38
CA PRO A 250 16.73 -9.10 1.37
C PRO A 250 17.94 -9.81 0.74
N THR A 251 17.89 -10.11 -0.56
CA THR A 251 19.01 -10.64 -1.35
C THR A 251 20.25 -9.77 -1.28
N LEU A 252 20.11 -8.46 -1.05
CA LEU A 252 21.23 -7.54 -0.82
C LEU A 252 22.18 -7.95 0.31
N LEU A 253 21.70 -8.73 1.28
CA LEU A 253 22.50 -9.17 2.42
C LEU A 253 23.43 -10.34 2.08
N GLY A 254 23.26 -10.95 0.90
CA GLY A 254 24.06 -12.09 0.45
C GLY A 254 23.56 -13.44 1.00
N TYR A 255 23.79 -14.49 0.21
CA TYR A 255 23.27 -15.84 0.48
C TYR A 255 23.72 -16.37 1.85
N ASP A 256 25.01 -16.28 2.16
CA ASP A 256 25.59 -16.88 3.38
C ASP A 256 25.02 -16.24 4.66
N PHE A 257 24.85 -14.92 4.66
CA PHE A 257 24.27 -14.21 5.79
C PHE A 257 22.80 -14.60 5.99
N VAL A 258 22.00 -14.55 4.93
CA VAL A 258 20.57 -14.88 5.01
C VAL A 258 20.36 -16.33 5.43
N ASN A 259 21.08 -17.27 4.78
CA ASN A 259 20.99 -18.69 5.11
C ASN A 259 21.41 -18.95 6.55
N SER A 260 22.56 -18.44 6.99
CA SER A 260 23.06 -18.69 8.35
C SER A 260 22.16 -18.10 9.42
N THR A 261 21.54 -16.94 9.15
CA THR A 261 20.54 -16.32 10.05
C THR A 261 19.30 -17.21 10.19
N PHE A 262 18.77 -17.71 9.08
CA PHE A 262 17.63 -18.63 9.10
C PHE A 262 17.95 -19.94 9.83
N GLN A 263 19.13 -20.54 9.61
CA GLN A 263 19.53 -21.75 10.34
C GLN A 263 19.62 -21.51 11.86
N LYS A 264 20.21 -20.39 12.29
CA LYS A 264 20.35 -20.05 13.72
C LYS A 264 19.01 -19.83 14.41
N LEU A 265 18.04 -19.25 13.72
CA LEU A 265 16.71 -18.96 14.24
C LEU A 265 15.71 -20.12 14.10
N GLY A 266 16.14 -21.24 13.52
CA GLY A 266 15.31 -22.43 13.37
C GLY A 266 14.38 -22.41 12.15
N PHE A 267 14.55 -21.46 11.22
CA PHE A 267 13.83 -21.43 9.95
C PHE A 267 14.42 -22.43 8.92
N THR A 268 14.67 -23.66 9.34
CA THR A 268 15.36 -24.73 8.58
C THR A 268 14.60 -25.18 7.34
N GLU A 269 13.29 -24.94 7.36
CA GLU A 269 12.31 -25.26 6.34
C GLU A 269 12.40 -24.34 5.11
N ILE A 270 12.89 -23.11 5.28
CA ILE A 270 13.06 -22.13 4.20
C ILE A 270 14.29 -22.51 3.36
N LYS A 271 14.10 -22.73 2.06
CA LYS A 271 15.17 -23.12 1.13
C LYS A 271 15.44 -22.00 0.13
N LEU A 272 16.65 -21.46 0.18
CA LEU A 272 17.12 -20.40 -0.72
C LEU A 272 17.71 -20.98 -2.00
N LYS A 273 17.64 -20.21 -3.09
CA LYS A 273 18.40 -20.47 -4.32
C LYS A 273 19.56 -19.50 -4.41
N THR A 274 20.76 -20.00 -4.67
CA THR A 274 21.95 -19.16 -4.72
C THR A 274 21.91 -18.20 -5.90
N GLU A 275 21.33 -18.65 -7.02
CA GLU A 275 21.21 -17.89 -8.26
C GLU A 275 20.40 -16.60 -8.08
N THR A 276 19.41 -16.58 -7.19
CA THR A 276 18.60 -15.39 -6.92
C THR A 276 19.45 -14.20 -6.44
N PHE A 277 20.51 -14.46 -5.69
CA PHE A 277 21.33 -13.40 -5.07
C PHE A 277 22.26 -12.70 -6.06
N THR A 278 22.51 -13.30 -7.24
CA THR A 278 23.43 -12.75 -8.24
C THR A 278 22.76 -11.87 -9.29
N HIS A 279 21.43 -11.97 -9.45
CA HIS A 279 20.68 -11.23 -10.48
C HIS A 279 20.09 -9.90 -9.97
N ASP A 280 19.87 -9.80 -8.65
CA ASP A 280 19.35 -8.59 -8.02
C ASP A 280 20.42 -7.49 -7.92
N LEU A 281 20.00 -6.28 -7.56
CA LEU A 281 20.88 -5.18 -7.21
C LEU A 281 21.91 -5.64 -6.14
N GLN A 282 23.17 -5.27 -6.33
CA GLN A 282 24.25 -5.67 -5.43
C GLN A 282 24.47 -4.63 -4.33
N TYR A 283 25.01 -5.05 -3.17
CA TYR A 283 25.10 -4.21 -1.97
C TYR A 283 25.81 -2.87 -2.20
N ASN A 284 26.99 -2.89 -2.82
CA ASN A 284 27.77 -1.67 -3.04
C ASN A 284 27.06 -0.71 -4.01
N ASP A 285 26.42 -1.25 -5.05
CA ASP A 285 25.66 -0.45 -6.01
C ASP A 285 24.41 0.16 -5.36
N ALA A 286 23.73 -0.61 -4.50
CA ALA A 286 22.61 -0.13 -3.71
C ALA A 286 23.02 1.02 -2.79
N VAL A 287 24.12 0.90 -2.04
CA VAL A 287 24.63 1.97 -1.17
C VAL A 287 24.95 3.22 -1.97
N ALA A 288 25.65 3.09 -3.11
CA ALA A 288 25.99 4.22 -3.98
C ALA A 288 24.73 4.93 -4.52
N MET A 289 23.76 4.16 -5.03
CA MET A 289 22.47 4.67 -5.52
C MET A 289 21.72 5.42 -4.41
N ILE A 290 21.67 4.86 -3.20
CA ILE A 290 20.97 5.46 -2.06
C ILE A 290 21.59 6.80 -1.68
N GLU A 291 22.93 6.87 -1.60
CA GLU A 291 23.62 8.12 -1.27
C GLU A 291 23.36 9.22 -2.31
N GLU A 292 23.37 8.85 -3.59
CA GLU A 292 23.08 9.79 -4.68
C GLU A 292 21.61 10.25 -4.65
N LEU A 293 20.65 9.34 -4.48
CA LEU A 293 19.22 9.67 -4.42
C LEU A 293 18.88 10.55 -3.22
N LYS A 294 19.51 10.31 -2.05
CA LYS A 294 19.37 11.19 -0.88
C LYS A 294 19.88 12.61 -1.14
N LYS A 295 20.99 12.76 -1.87
CA LYS A 295 21.51 14.08 -2.26
C LYS A 295 20.63 14.73 -3.33
N PHE A 296 20.14 13.94 -4.28
CA PHE A 296 19.29 14.39 -5.38
C PHE A 296 17.94 14.92 -4.86
N ALA A 297 17.26 14.19 -3.98
CA ALA A 297 15.98 14.60 -3.40
C ALA A 297 16.06 15.98 -2.72
N LYS A 298 17.15 16.25 -1.99
CA LYS A 298 17.38 17.55 -1.34
C LYS A 298 17.47 18.73 -2.30
N LYS A 299 17.79 18.52 -3.58
CA LYS A 299 17.83 19.60 -4.59
C LYS A 299 16.43 20.10 -4.96
N PHE A 300 15.40 19.31 -4.66
CA PHE A 300 14.00 19.59 -4.94
C PHE A 300 13.17 19.75 -3.66
N ASP A 301 13.82 19.96 -2.51
CA ASP A 301 13.18 20.02 -1.19
C ASP A 301 12.32 18.77 -0.85
N LEU A 302 12.67 17.63 -1.45
CA LEU A 302 12.02 16.35 -1.23
C LEU A 302 12.87 15.43 -0.34
N GLN A 303 12.21 14.38 0.14
CA GLN A 303 12.83 13.35 0.97
C GLN A 303 12.85 12.02 0.23
N PHE A 304 13.94 11.28 0.43
CA PHE A 304 14.11 9.93 -0.11
C PHE A 304 14.32 8.94 1.02
N GLY A 305 13.64 7.79 0.95
CA GLY A 305 13.69 6.74 1.96
C GLY A 305 13.84 5.35 1.39
N LEU A 306 13.97 4.37 2.29
CA LEU A 306 14.21 2.96 1.95
C LEU A 306 13.21 2.06 2.67
N LYS A 307 12.84 0.96 2.03
CA LYS A 307 12.15 -0.17 2.68
C LYS A 307 12.99 -1.42 2.44
N LEU A 308 13.53 -2.00 3.52
CA LEU A 308 14.59 -3.01 3.46
C LEU A 308 14.10 -4.46 3.37
N SER A 309 12.79 -4.69 3.49
CA SER A 309 12.18 -6.01 3.31
C SER A 309 11.02 -5.93 2.33
N ASN A 310 11.29 -6.20 1.06
CA ASN A 310 10.25 -6.57 0.12
C ASN A 310 9.90 -8.06 0.28
N THR A 311 10.17 -8.89 -0.72
CA THR A 311 10.04 -10.35 -0.64
C THR A 311 11.38 -11.03 -0.88
N LEU A 312 11.56 -12.24 -0.34
CA LEU A 312 12.73 -13.08 -0.60
C LEU A 312 12.33 -14.27 -1.49
N PRO A 313 12.92 -14.44 -2.68
CA PRO A 313 12.64 -15.62 -3.49
C PRO A 313 13.22 -16.89 -2.85
N VAL A 314 12.41 -17.95 -2.82
CA VAL A 314 12.71 -19.24 -2.18
C VAL A 314 12.20 -20.38 -3.06
N VAL A 315 12.73 -21.59 -2.83
CA VAL A 315 12.29 -22.80 -3.54
C VAL A 315 10.84 -23.13 -3.18
N ASN A 316 9.98 -23.32 -4.20
CA ASN A 316 8.63 -23.82 -4.01
C ASN A 316 8.64 -25.32 -3.69
N ARG A 317 8.77 -25.64 -2.40
CA ARG A 317 8.92 -26.99 -1.87
C ARG A 317 7.61 -27.73 -1.63
N LYS A 318 6.56 -27.00 -1.24
CA LYS A 318 5.26 -27.59 -0.87
C LYS A 318 4.43 -27.97 -2.10
N LYS A 319 4.73 -27.37 -3.27
CA LYS A 319 4.00 -27.59 -4.53
C LYS A 319 2.48 -27.35 -4.41
N VAL A 320 2.09 -26.52 -3.45
CA VAL A 320 0.72 -26.00 -3.29
C VAL A 320 0.48 -24.87 -4.29
N LEU A 321 1.47 -24.00 -4.44
CA LEU A 321 1.49 -22.92 -5.42
C LEU A 321 2.13 -23.43 -6.74
N PRO A 322 1.84 -22.80 -7.89
CA PRO A 322 2.45 -23.15 -9.18
C PRO A 322 3.96 -22.87 -9.23
N GLY A 323 4.67 -23.45 -10.21
CA GLY A 323 6.09 -23.17 -10.45
C GLY A 323 7.10 -23.78 -9.46
N ASP A 324 8.36 -23.41 -9.63
CA ASP A 324 9.51 -23.90 -8.83
C ASP A 324 10.07 -22.86 -7.86
N GLU A 325 9.55 -21.64 -7.90
CA GLU A 325 9.94 -20.52 -7.07
C GLU A 325 8.73 -19.84 -6.46
N MET A 326 8.88 -19.30 -5.26
CA MET A 326 7.88 -18.47 -4.61
C MET A 326 8.57 -17.32 -3.87
N TYR A 327 7.87 -16.22 -3.70
CA TYR A 327 8.30 -15.01 -3.03
C TYR A 327 7.77 -15.03 -1.61
N MET A 328 8.69 -15.07 -0.64
CA MET A 328 8.36 -15.16 0.77
C MET A 328 8.30 -13.78 1.42
N SER A 329 7.33 -13.61 2.31
CA SER A 329 7.16 -12.49 3.23
C SER A 329 6.80 -13.02 4.63
N GLY A 330 6.91 -12.17 5.65
CA GLY A 330 6.51 -12.50 7.03
C GLY A 330 7.63 -12.38 8.04
N ASN A 331 7.41 -12.97 9.22
CA ASN A 331 8.26 -12.77 10.41
C ASN A 331 9.73 -13.15 10.18
N ALA A 332 10.01 -14.17 9.36
CA ALA A 332 11.39 -14.56 9.05
C ALA A 332 12.21 -13.40 8.47
N LEU A 333 11.59 -12.49 7.70
CA LEU A 333 12.29 -11.33 7.14
C LEU A 333 12.58 -10.23 8.16
N LEU A 334 11.87 -10.20 9.30
CA LEU A 334 12.12 -9.23 10.36
C LEU A 334 13.54 -9.40 10.93
N ALA A 335 13.99 -10.64 11.06
CA ALA A 335 15.36 -10.96 11.51
C ALA A 335 16.46 -10.49 10.55
N LEU A 336 16.11 -10.17 9.31
CA LEU A 336 17.05 -9.66 8.31
C LEU A 336 17.09 -8.13 8.27
N THR A 337 16.09 -7.46 8.86
CA THR A 337 15.96 -5.99 8.82
C THR A 337 16.11 -5.32 10.18
N LEU A 338 16.02 -6.09 11.27
CA LEU A 338 16.37 -5.65 12.61
C LEU A 338 17.81 -6.06 12.92
N ASN A 339 18.69 -5.06 13.10
CA ASN A 339 19.98 -5.23 13.75
C ASN A 339 19.90 -4.75 15.19
#